data_AF-A0A820LMZ1-F1
#
_entry.id   AF-A0A820LMZ1-F1
#
_cell.length_a   1.000
_cell.length_b   1.000
_cell.length_c   1.000
_cell.angle_alpha   90.00
_cell.angle_beta   90.00
_cell.angle_gamma   90.00
#
_symmetry.space_group_name_H-M   'P 1'
#
loop_
_entity.id
_entity.type
_entity.pdbx_description
1 polymer ?
#
loop_
_entity_poly.entity_id
_entity_poly.type
_entity_poly.pdbx_seq_one_letter_code
_entity_poly.pdbx_strand_id
1 'polypeptide(L)'
;MSFIEVNSDSDFPIQNLPYGIFSTKDNTKHRIGVAIGTKILDLSVIKHLFDGAQMKDKQNVFEETTLNKFMSLGKSAWKETRQRLQELLSDSCKILKDNNDL
;
A
#
# COMPACT_ATOMS: atom_id res chain seq x y z
N MET A 1 11.47 2.47 -11.65
CA MET A 1 11.56 1.00 -11.48
C MET A 1 11.18 0.70 -10.04
N SER A 2 10.56 -0.45 -9.77
CA SER A 2 10.30 -0.90 -8.41
C SER A 2 11.43 -1.80 -7.96
N PHE A 3 11.80 -1.77 -6.68
CA PHE A 3 12.73 -2.75 -6.14
C PHE A 3 12.13 -4.17 -6.10
N ILE A 4 10.81 -4.29 -6.21
CA ILE A 4 10.13 -5.57 -6.38
C ILE A 4 10.23 -5.95 -7.85
N GLU A 5 10.74 -7.15 -8.14
CA GLU A 5 10.72 -7.72 -9.48
C GLU A 5 9.27 -7.86 -9.96
N VAL A 6 8.87 -6.97 -10.87
CA VAL A 6 7.60 -7.03 -11.56
C VAL A 6 7.90 -7.46 -12.99
N ASN A 7 7.35 -8.59 -13.40
CA ASN A 7 7.44 -9.03 -14.79
C ASN A 7 6.70 -8.05 -15.71
N SER A 8 7.23 -7.81 -16.91
CA SER A 8 6.65 -6.89 -17.90
C SER A 8 5.21 -7.27 -18.29
N ASP A 9 4.86 -8.57 -18.19
CA ASP A 9 3.53 -9.10 -18.48
C ASP A 9 2.61 -9.15 -17.25
N SER A 10 3.03 -8.58 -16.11
CA SER A 10 2.22 -8.58 -14.89
C SER A 10 1.07 -7.58 -14.97
N ASP A 11 -0.13 -8.01 -14.57
CA ASP A 11 -1.31 -7.15 -14.40
C ASP A 11 -1.14 -6.11 -13.26
N PHE A 12 -0.12 -6.28 -12.41
CA PHE A 12 0.11 -5.47 -11.22
C PHE A 12 1.44 -4.71 -11.25
N PRO A 13 1.67 -3.82 -12.22
CA PRO A 13 2.85 -3.00 -12.23
C PRO A 13 2.74 -1.83 -11.23
N ILE A 14 3.87 -1.18 -10.92
CA ILE A 14 3.93 -0.04 -9.99
C ILE A 14 3.04 1.15 -10.45
N GLN A 15 2.66 1.17 -11.73
CA GLN A 15 1.73 2.14 -12.29
C GLN A 15 0.27 1.81 -12.00
N ASN A 16 -0.10 0.57 -11.64
CA ASN A 16 -1.48 0.15 -11.40
C ASN A 16 -1.87 0.28 -9.91
N LEU A 17 -1.12 -0.39 -9.02
CA LEU A 17 -1.30 -0.39 -7.56
C LEU A 17 -2.79 -0.44 -7.13
N PRO A 18 -3.52 -1.54 -7.44
CA PRO A 18 -4.90 -1.69 -7.02
C PRO A 18 -4.99 -1.95 -5.51
N TYR A 19 -6.03 -1.39 -4.88
CA TYR A 19 -6.34 -1.62 -3.48
C TYR A 19 -7.30 -2.81 -3.33
N GLY A 20 -7.01 -3.70 -2.39
CA GLY A 20 -7.83 -4.87 -2.10
C GLY A 20 -7.92 -5.15 -0.60
N ILE A 21 -8.85 -6.02 -0.25
CA ILE A 21 -8.92 -6.62 1.09
C ILE A 21 -8.40 -8.03 1.00
N PHE A 22 -7.48 -8.40 1.89
CA PHE A 22 -6.92 -9.73 1.96
C PHE A 22 -6.85 -10.24 3.40
N SER A 23 -6.64 -11.53 3.54
CA SER A 23 -6.29 -12.20 4.80
C SER A 23 -5.33 -13.34 4.48
N THR A 24 -4.59 -13.81 5.48
CA THR A 24 -3.64 -14.92 5.34
C THR A 24 -4.06 -16.07 6.26
N LYS A 25 -3.55 -17.28 6.00
CA LYS A 25 -3.82 -18.44 6.87
C LYS A 25 -3.36 -18.17 8.31
N ASP A 26 -2.25 -17.47 8.47
CA ASP A 26 -1.69 -17.12 9.79
C ASP A 26 -2.40 -15.94 10.46
N ASN A 27 -3.11 -15.11 9.68
CA ASN A 27 -3.86 -13.98 10.20
C ASN A 27 -5.17 -13.76 9.43
N THR A 28 -6.25 -14.27 10.02
CA THR A 28 -7.61 -14.25 9.48
C THR A 28 -8.27 -12.87 9.50
N LYS A 29 -7.66 -11.87 10.15
CA LYS A 29 -8.18 -10.50 10.14
C LYS A 29 -8.08 -9.93 8.73
N HIS A 30 -9.20 -9.48 8.18
CA HIS A 30 -9.22 -8.77 6.90
C HIS A 30 -8.48 -7.44 7.02
N ARG A 31 -7.57 -7.18 6.07
CA ARG A 31 -6.72 -5.98 6.04
C ARG A 31 -6.65 -5.41 4.64
N ILE A 32 -6.36 -4.12 4.55
CA ILE A 32 -6.18 -3.44 3.29
C ILE A 32 -4.76 -3.70 2.78
N GLY A 33 -4.67 -4.18 1.54
CA GLY A 33 -3.40 -4.40 0.86
C GLY A 33 -3.39 -3.81 -0.55
N VAL A 34 -2.19 -3.63 -1.09
CA VAL A 34 -1.96 -3.21 -2.47
C VAL A 34 -1.18 -4.27 -3.21
N ALA A 35 -1.69 -4.72 -4.35
CA ALA A 35 -1.01 -5.71 -5.17
C ALA A 35 0.13 -5.07 -5.98
N ILE A 36 1.30 -5.70 -5.97
CA ILE A 36 2.46 -5.35 -6.79
C ILE A 36 3.22 -6.60 -7.23
N GLY A 37 3.30 -6.83 -8.53
CA GLY A 37 3.88 -8.05 -9.10
C GLY A 37 3.14 -9.29 -8.58
N THR A 38 3.87 -10.14 -7.87
CA THR A 38 3.37 -11.35 -7.21
C THR A 38 3.17 -11.19 -5.70
N LYS A 39 3.37 -9.97 -5.17
CA LYS A 39 3.29 -9.66 -3.74
C LYS A 39 2.11 -8.74 -3.42
N ILE A 40 1.72 -8.75 -2.15
CA ILE A 40 0.74 -7.83 -1.58
C ILE A 40 1.43 -7.04 -0.49
N LEU A 41 1.37 -5.71 -0.57
CA LEU A 41 1.85 -4.80 0.45
C LEU A 41 0.73 -4.53 1.44
N ASP A 42 0.92 -4.88 2.72
CA ASP A 42 -0.06 -4.64 3.79
C ASP A 42 -0.02 -3.17 4.23
N LEU A 43 -1.09 -2.41 3.96
CA LEU A 43 -1.14 -0.99 4.30
C LEU A 43 -1.24 -0.75 5.82
N SER A 44 -1.74 -1.72 6.58
CA SER A 44 -1.84 -1.58 8.03
C SER A 44 -0.46 -1.54 8.70
N VAL A 45 0.51 -2.25 8.12
CA VAL A 45 1.90 -2.31 8.61
C VAL A 45 2.62 -0.99 8.32
N ILE A 46 2.47 -0.48 7.10
CA ILE A 46 3.14 0.74 6.65
C ILE A 46 2.32 2.02 6.90
N LYS A 47 1.20 1.96 7.62
CA LYS A 47 0.28 3.10 7.84
C LYS A 47 1.01 4.34 8.38
N HIS A 48 2.04 4.13 9.20
CA HIS A 48 2.84 5.17 9.83
C HIS A 48 3.73 5.95 8.85
N LEU A 49 4.00 5.38 7.67
CA LEU A 49 4.77 6.02 6.59
C LEU A 49 3.94 7.01 5.76
N PHE A 50 2.61 7.08 5.98
CA PHE A 50 1.70 8.02 5.35
C PHE A 50 1.54 9.28 6.21
N ASP A 51 2.61 10.07 6.28
CA ASP A 51 2.74 11.29 7.09
C ASP A 51 2.34 12.58 6.35
N GLY A 52 1.79 12.46 5.15
CA GLY A 52 1.33 13.59 4.33
C GLY A 52 0.12 14.32 4.91
N ALA A 53 -0.12 15.53 4.42
CA ALA A 53 -1.13 16.44 4.98
C ALA A 53 -2.56 15.87 4.93
N GLN A 54 -2.87 14.99 3.97
CA GLN A 54 -4.21 14.40 3.85
C GLN A 54 -4.37 13.13 4.70
N MET A 55 -3.29 12.39 4.91
CA MET A 55 -3.30 11.07 5.54
C MET A 55 -2.81 11.05 6.99
N LYS A 56 -2.01 12.02 7.44
CA LYS A 56 -1.36 12.04 8.77
C LYS A 56 -2.34 11.78 9.93
N ASP A 57 -3.50 12.43 9.93
CA ASP A 57 -4.51 12.27 10.98
C ASP A 57 -5.54 11.18 10.69
N LYS A 58 -5.39 10.46 9.56
CA LYS A 58 -6.37 9.51 9.03
C LYS A 58 -5.77 8.14 8.72
N GLN A 59 -4.58 7.84 9.26
CA GLN A 59 -3.88 6.57 9.03
C GLN A 59 -4.67 5.36 9.57
N ASN A 60 -5.56 5.58 10.54
CA ASN A 60 -6.44 4.55 11.11
C ASN A 60 -7.34 3.88 10.06
N VAL A 61 -7.64 4.54 8.93
CA VAL A 61 -8.43 3.93 7.86
C VAL A 61 -7.78 2.68 7.26
N PHE A 62 -6.45 2.54 7.38
CA PHE A 62 -5.72 1.37 6.88
C PHE A 62 -5.83 0.14 7.78
N GLU A 63 -6.34 0.28 9.01
CA GLU A 63 -6.56 -0.83 9.95
C GLU A 63 -7.96 -1.43 9.85
N GLU A 64 -8.81 -0.82 9.03
CA GLU A 64 -10.17 -1.25 8.78
C GLU A 64 -10.21 -2.54 7.95
N THR A 65 -11.27 -3.31 8.15
CA THR A 65 -11.51 -4.55 7.41
C THR A 65 -12.15 -4.31 6.03
N THR A 66 -12.43 -3.06 5.69
CA THR A 66 -13.10 -2.66 4.44
C THR A 66 -12.49 -1.38 3.88
N LEU A 67 -12.60 -1.18 2.56
CA LEU A 67 -12.10 0.01 1.88
C LEU A 67 -13.01 1.24 2.05
N ASN A 68 -14.20 1.09 2.62
CA ASN A 68 -15.22 2.14 2.66
C ASN A 68 -14.73 3.43 3.32
N LYS A 69 -14.05 3.33 4.46
CA LYS A 69 -13.51 4.52 5.15
C LYS A 69 -12.42 5.20 4.33
N PHE A 70 -11.53 4.43 3.73
CA PHE A 70 -10.52 4.98 2.82
C PHE A 70 -11.15 5.65 1.59
N MET A 71 -12.18 5.03 1.01
CA MET A 71 -12.93 5.59 -0.11
C MET A 71 -13.66 6.89 0.27
N SER A 72 -14.13 7.00 1.52
CA SER A 72 -14.81 8.23 1.99
C SER A 72 -13.88 9.45 2.10
N LEU A 73 -12.55 9.26 2.14
CA LEU A 73 -11.58 10.37 2.25
C LEU A 73 -11.48 11.21 0.97
N GLY A 74 -11.90 10.65 -0.16
CA GLY A 74 -11.91 11.33 -1.45
C GLY A 74 -10.56 11.40 -2.15
N LYS A 75 -10.59 12.02 -3.33
CA LYS A 75 -9.51 11.98 -4.33
C LYS A 75 -8.17 12.52 -3.83
N SER A 76 -8.17 13.55 -2.97
CA SER A 76 -6.93 14.14 -2.46
C SER A 76 -6.12 13.15 -1.62
N ALA A 77 -6.80 12.43 -0.72
CA ALA A 77 -6.17 11.41 0.12
C ALA A 77 -5.67 10.22 -0.71
N TRP A 78 -6.45 9.80 -1.72
CA TRP A 78 -6.03 8.71 -2.62
C TRP A 78 -4.83 9.08 -3.47
N LYS A 79 -4.76 10.32 -3.96
CA LYS A 79 -3.63 10.81 -4.76
C LYS A 79 -2.35 10.84 -3.92
N GLU A 80 -2.44 11.36 -2.70
CA GLU A 80 -1.32 11.37 -1.75
C GLU A 80 -0.86 9.95 -1.39
N THR A 81 -1.81 9.07 -1.07
CA THR A 81 -1.54 7.65 -0.78
C THR A 81 -0.83 6.98 -1.96
N ARG A 82 -1.34 7.16 -3.19
CA ARG A 82 -0.74 6.57 -4.39
C ARG A 82 0.66 7.09 -4.66
N GLN A 83 0.87 8.41 -4.52
CA GLN A 83 2.19 9.01 -4.69
C GLN A 83 3.17 8.43 -3.66
N ARG A 84 2.76 8.35 -2.40
CA ARG A 84 3.58 7.80 -1.33
C ARG A 84 3.92 6.32 -1.57
N LEU A 85 2.95 5.52 -2.02
CA LEU A 85 3.18 4.13 -2.40
C LEU A 85 4.18 3.99 -3.54
N GLN A 86 4.08 4.84 -4.57
CA GLN A 86 5.03 4.84 -5.68
C GLN A 86 6.44 5.22 -5.22
N GLU A 87 6.57 6.19 -4.33
CA GLU A 87 7.85 6.55 -3.71
C GLU A 87 8.42 5.39 -2.90
N LEU A 88 7.64 4.80 -2.00
CA LEU A 88 8.06 3.70 -1.14
C LEU A 88 8.46 2.46 -1.94
N LEU A 89 7.74 2.17 -3.02
CA LEU A 89 7.99 1.02 -3.90
C LEU A 89 9.03 1.30 -4.98
N SER A 90 9.49 2.55 -5.13
CA SER A 90 10.53 2.92 -6.08
C SER A 90 11.88 2.32 -5.67
N ASP A 91 12.68 1.91 -6.66
CA ASP A 91 14.05 1.41 -6.47
C ASP A 91 14.98 2.35 -5.70
N SER A 92 14.67 3.65 -5.74
CA SER A 92 15.42 4.70 -5.04
C SER A 92 15.12 4.77 -3.54
N CYS A 93 14.04 4.14 -3.07
CA CYS A 93 13.64 4.23 -1.67
C CYS A 93 14.16 3.03 -0.87
N LYS A 94 15.08 3.30 0.06
CA LYS A 94 15.68 2.28 0.94
C LYS A 94 14.77 1.83 2.09
N ILE A 95 13.69 2.57 2.35
CA ILE A 95 12.83 2.37 3.54
C ILE A 95 12.21 0.97 3.56
N LEU A 96 11.63 0.51 2.45
CA LEU A 96 11.10 -0.85 2.35
C LEU A 96 12.15 -1.87 1.88
N LYS A 97 13.18 -1.41 1.16
CA LYS A 97 14.23 -2.29 0.62
C LYS A 97 15.11 -2.94 1.71
N ASP A 98 15.40 -2.20 2.78
CA ASP A 98 16.22 -2.70 3.89
C ASP A 98 15.38 -3.41 4.98
N ASN A 99 14.04 -3.30 4.94
CA ASN A 99 13.13 -3.91 5.93
C ASN A 99 12.35 -5.07 5.29
N ASN A 100 13.02 -6.21 5.11
CA ASN A 100 12.40 -7.45 4.60
C ASN A 100 11.43 -8.13 5.59
N ASP A 101 11.29 -7.60 6.81
CA ASP A 101 10.47 -8.17 7.89
C ASP A 101 9.08 -7.52 8.06
N LEU A 102 8.72 -6.54 7.20
CA LEU A 102 7.41 -5.86 7.17
C LEU A 102 6.49 -6.45 6.10
#